data_AF-A0AAW0A566-F1
#
_entry.id   AF-A0AAW0A566-F1
#
_cell.length_a   1.000
_cell.length_b   1.000
_cell.length_c   1.000
_cell.angle_alpha   90.00
_cell.angle_beta   90.00
_cell.angle_gamma   90.00
#
_symmetry.space_group_name_H-M   'P 1'
#
loop_
_entity.id
_entity.type
_entity.pdbx_description
1 polymer ?
#
loop_
_entity_poly.entity_id
_entity_poly.type
_entity_poly.pdbx_seq_one_letter_code
_entity_poly.pdbx_strand_id
1 'polypeptide(L)'
;MFKPGDKFNPYDPAAFDLGPDGPQQRAAGGTSPMSSDMLKNPSQMEAILKMMLRESAAERERTGETPQEQMMREKREWAEADAKSAQLKSEGNDAFKAGDYQSAFVLYTACMHLSGHEPLYFLNRAAVALKLKLYKTAAEDALLATKKGDYNAAKAHFRRGQAKFFLGDWTEAEKEYQIALELQPGDPSILERVDELKKVQSLSADEQAAWIAAQKPTTESDIFGGPGTLQRKVKEVLNR
;
A
#
# COMPACT_ATOMS: atom_id res chain seq x y z
N MET A 1 -16.47 -10.61 2.44
CA MET A 1 -17.29 -9.87 1.45
C MET A 1 -16.53 -9.82 0.14
N PHE A 2 -17.16 -10.24 -0.95
CA PHE A 2 -16.55 -10.23 -2.29
C PHE A 2 -16.39 -8.78 -2.76
N LYS A 3 -15.19 -8.42 -3.22
CA LYS A 3 -14.92 -7.06 -3.70
C LYS A 3 -15.48 -6.83 -5.12
N PRO A 4 -15.68 -5.57 -5.53
CA PRO A 4 -15.75 -5.23 -6.94
C PRO A 4 -14.48 -5.73 -7.64
N GLY A 5 -14.61 -6.58 -8.66
CA GLY A 5 -13.46 -7.25 -9.30
C GLY A 5 -13.16 -8.68 -8.86
N ASP A 6 -13.79 -9.21 -7.80
CA ASP A 6 -13.52 -10.59 -7.33
C ASP A 6 -13.99 -11.63 -8.37
N LYS A 7 -13.10 -12.56 -8.74
CA LYS A 7 -13.33 -13.58 -9.80
C LYS A 7 -14.44 -14.58 -9.52
N PHE A 8 -14.87 -14.68 -8.27
CA PHE A 8 -15.99 -15.53 -7.83
C PHE A 8 -17.14 -14.72 -7.25
N ASN A 9 -17.19 -13.40 -7.51
CA ASN A 9 -18.32 -12.57 -7.11
C ASN A 9 -19.49 -12.80 -8.10
N PRO A 10 -20.56 -13.53 -7.71
CA PRO A 10 -21.69 -13.76 -8.61
C PRO A 10 -22.56 -12.50 -8.80
N TYR A 11 -22.14 -11.36 -8.22
CA TYR A 11 -22.89 -10.11 -8.18
C TYR A 11 -22.12 -8.90 -8.76
N ASP A 12 -21.00 -9.10 -9.47
CA ASP A 12 -20.31 -8.02 -10.20
C ASP A 12 -21.07 -7.67 -11.50
N PRO A 13 -21.48 -6.41 -11.73
CA PRO A 13 -22.19 -6.00 -12.95
C PRO A 13 -21.43 -6.32 -14.25
N ALA A 14 -20.09 -6.35 -14.21
CA ALA A 14 -19.26 -6.71 -15.36
C ALA A 14 -19.33 -8.22 -15.69
N ALA A 15 -19.81 -9.06 -14.77
CA ALA A 15 -20.05 -10.48 -15.03
C ALA A 15 -21.25 -10.72 -15.97
N PHE A 16 -22.12 -9.73 -16.14
CA PHE A 16 -23.24 -9.77 -17.08
C PHE A 16 -22.87 -9.32 -18.50
N ASP A 17 -21.71 -8.68 -18.68
CA ASP A 17 -21.34 -7.97 -19.93
C ASP A 17 -20.28 -8.71 -20.79
N LEU A 18 -19.67 -9.78 -20.26
CA LEU A 18 -18.60 -10.54 -20.94
C LEU A 18 -19.03 -11.90 -21.50
N GLY A 19 -20.31 -12.25 -21.40
CA GLY A 19 -20.82 -13.55 -21.83
C GLY A 19 -20.29 -14.73 -20.97
N PRO A 20 -20.54 -15.98 -21.38
CA PRO A 20 -20.30 -17.18 -20.55
C PRO A 20 -18.82 -17.44 -20.19
N ASP A 21 -17.87 -16.81 -20.88
CA ASP A 21 -16.41 -17.01 -20.69
C ASP A 21 -15.73 -15.91 -19.85
N GLY A 22 -16.47 -14.89 -19.41
CA GLY A 22 -15.97 -13.77 -18.59
C GLY A 22 -15.26 -14.16 -17.28
N PRO A 23 -15.74 -15.17 -16.53
CA PRO A 23 -15.08 -15.64 -15.30
C PRO A 23 -13.67 -16.20 -15.52
N GLN A 24 -13.41 -16.90 -16.63
CA GLN A 24 -12.09 -17.46 -16.94
C GLN A 24 -11.07 -16.36 -17.30
N GLN A 25 -11.50 -15.29 -17.99
CA GLN A 25 -10.62 -14.18 -18.37
C GLN A 25 -10.17 -13.35 -17.17
N ARG A 26 -11.01 -13.17 -16.14
CA ARG A 26 -10.64 -12.46 -14.90
C ARG A 26 -9.87 -13.31 -13.90
N ALA A 27 -9.97 -14.63 -13.97
CA ALA A 27 -9.17 -15.53 -13.11
C ALA A 27 -7.65 -15.34 -13.30
N ALA A 28 -7.21 -14.81 -14.44
CA ALA A 28 -5.82 -14.48 -14.74
C ALA A 28 -5.29 -13.21 -14.02
N GLY A 29 -6.17 -12.36 -13.45
CA GLY A 29 -5.82 -10.98 -13.01
C GLY A 29 -5.69 -10.71 -11.50
N GLY A 30 -5.87 -11.72 -10.62
CA GLY A 30 -5.23 -11.73 -9.29
C GLY A 30 -5.68 -10.77 -8.17
N THR A 31 -6.88 -10.18 -8.16
CA THR A 31 -7.28 -9.18 -7.14
C THR A 31 -8.38 -9.67 -6.18
N SER A 32 -8.02 -10.44 -5.14
CA SER A 32 -8.96 -10.86 -4.08
C SER A 32 -8.47 -10.42 -2.68
N PRO A 33 -9.36 -10.02 -1.74
CA PRO A 33 -8.98 -9.69 -0.37
C PRO A 33 -8.68 -10.91 0.51
N MET A 34 -9.07 -12.10 0.05
CA MET A 34 -8.67 -13.35 0.70
C MET A 34 -7.24 -13.64 0.27
N SER A 35 -6.32 -13.79 1.22
CA SER A 35 -4.97 -14.24 0.88
C SER A 35 -5.06 -15.60 0.18
N SER A 36 -4.16 -15.87 -0.77
CA SER A 36 -4.13 -17.19 -1.45
C SER A 36 -4.06 -18.36 -0.45
N ASP A 37 -3.54 -18.11 0.76
CA ASP A 37 -3.45 -19.11 1.84
C ASP A 37 -4.78 -19.36 2.55
N MET A 38 -5.67 -18.37 2.70
CA MET A 38 -7.01 -18.60 3.27
C MET A 38 -7.91 -19.43 2.34
N LEU A 39 -7.67 -19.36 1.03
CA LEU A 39 -8.39 -20.16 0.02
C LEU A 39 -7.95 -21.64 -0.02
N LYS A 40 -6.80 -21.99 0.57
CA LYS A 40 -6.23 -23.35 0.53
C LYS A 40 -6.80 -24.31 1.57
N ASN A 41 -7.59 -23.82 2.55
CA ASN A 41 -8.14 -24.64 3.62
C ASN A 41 -9.68 -24.53 3.68
N PRO A 42 -10.41 -25.45 3.01
CA PRO A 42 -11.87 -25.42 2.91
C PRO A 42 -12.59 -25.36 4.26
N SER A 43 -12.08 -26.08 5.27
CA SER A 43 -12.68 -26.13 6.60
C SER A 43 -12.49 -24.83 7.38
N GLN A 44 -11.34 -24.16 7.22
CA GLN A 44 -11.10 -22.84 7.81
C GLN A 44 -11.94 -21.76 7.12
N MET A 45 -12.06 -21.82 5.79
CA MET A 45 -12.92 -20.94 5.01
C MET A 45 -14.39 -21.07 5.44
N GLU A 46 -14.89 -22.29 5.60
CA GLU A 46 -16.25 -22.55 6.07
C GLU A 46 -16.49 -21.99 7.49
N ALA A 47 -15.52 -22.15 8.39
CA ALA A 47 -15.59 -21.59 9.74
C ALA A 47 -15.63 -20.05 9.72
N ILE A 48 -14.79 -19.41 8.91
CA ILE A 48 -14.75 -17.94 8.76
C ILE A 48 -16.06 -17.41 8.16
N LEU A 49 -16.57 -18.05 7.11
CA LEU A 49 -17.86 -17.70 6.51
C LEU A 49 -19.01 -17.84 7.51
N LYS A 50 -19.05 -18.93 8.29
CA LYS A 50 -20.04 -19.13 9.34
C LYS A 50 -19.95 -18.05 10.43
N MET A 51 -18.74 -17.64 10.81
CA MET A 51 -18.55 -16.53 11.76
C MET A 51 -19.08 -15.21 11.20
N MET A 52 -18.70 -14.84 9.97
CA MET A 52 -19.17 -13.60 9.33
C MET A 52 -20.69 -13.57 9.16
N LEU A 53 -21.31 -14.71 8.78
CA LEU A 53 -22.76 -14.81 8.63
C LEU A 53 -23.50 -14.68 9.97
N ARG A 54 -22.94 -15.24 11.06
CA ARG A 54 -23.51 -15.10 12.41
C ARG A 54 -23.41 -13.66 12.91
N GLU A 55 -22.27 -13.01 12.69
CA GLU A 55 -22.05 -11.62 13.06
C GLU A 55 -22.99 -10.67 12.29
N SER A 56 -23.10 -10.84 10.97
CA SER A 56 -24.09 -10.10 10.17
C SER A 56 -25.53 -10.38 10.59
N ALA A 57 -25.87 -11.60 11.03
CA ALA A 57 -27.21 -11.89 11.55
C ALA A 57 -27.48 -11.17 12.89
N ALA A 58 -26.51 -11.16 13.81
CA ALA A 58 -26.63 -10.47 15.09
C ALA A 58 -26.71 -8.93 14.90
N GLU A 59 -25.96 -8.38 13.95
CA GLU A 59 -26.04 -6.96 13.58
C GLU A 59 -27.44 -6.59 13.05
N ARG A 60 -28.02 -7.43 12.19
CA ARG A 60 -29.39 -7.23 11.68
C ARG A 60 -30.43 -7.28 12.77
N GLU A 61 -30.29 -8.21 13.71
CA GLU A 61 -31.18 -8.30 14.88
C GLU A 61 -31.09 -7.04 15.75
N ARG A 62 -29.87 -6.51 15.95
CA ARG A 62 -29.63 -5.27 16.71
C ARG A 62 -30.18 -4.02 16.03
N THR A 63 -30.06 -3.94 14.71
CA THR A 63 -30.40 -2.75 13.91
C THR A 63 -31.83 -2.77 13.38
N GLY A 64 -32.46 -3.94 13.33
CA GLY A 64 -33.79 -4.15 12.73
C GLY A 64 -33.77 -4.17 11.19
N GLU A 65 -32.59 -4.24 10.57
CA GLU A 65 -32.44 -4.17 9.11
C GLU A 65 -32.67 -5.51 8.43
N THR A 66 -33.28 -5.46 7.24
CA THR A 66 -33.28 -6.57 6.29
C THR A 66 -31.86 -6.81 5.74
N PRO A 67 -31.52 -8.02 5.28
CA PRO A 67 -30.24 -8.26 4.60
C PRO A 67 -29.98 -7.32 3.41
N GLN A 68 -31.03 -6.92 2.69
CA GLN A 68 -30.91 -5.96 1.58
C GLN A 68 -30.57 -4.54 2.08
N GLU A 69 -31.19 -4.08 3.17
CA GLU A 69 -30.89 -2.77 3.76
C GLU A 69 -29.48 -2.71 4.34
N GLN A 70 -29.05 -3.75 5.06
CA GLN A 70 -27.67 -3.87 5.55
C GLN A 70 -26.68 -3.79 4.39
N MET A 71 -26.92 -4.56 3.32
CA MET A 71 -26.07 -4.55 2.13
C MET A 71 -26.00 -3.17 1.48
N MET A 72 -27.14 -2.47 1.35
CA MET A 72 -27.17 -1.13 0.77
C MET A 72 -26.44 -0.11 1.65
N ARG A 73 -26.52 -0.22 2.98
CA ARG A 73 -25.76 0.60 3.93
C ARG A 73 -24.26 0.37 3.79
N GLU A 74 -23.82 -0.88 3.86
CA GLU A 74 -22.40 -1.26 3.72
C GLU A 74 -21.82 -0.83 2.37
N LYS A 75 -22.60 -0.99 1.29
CA LYS A 75 -22.23 -0.49 -0.05
C LYS A 75 -22.04 1.02 -0.04
N ARG A 76 -22.93 1.76 0.62
CA ARG A 76 -22.82 3.23 0.75
C ARG A 76 -21.60 3.62 1.56
N GLU A 77 -21.37 3.00 2.72
CA GLU A 77 -20.22 3.24 3.58
C GLU A 77 -18.90 2.99 2.86
N TRP A 78 -18.82 1.91 2.07
CA TRP A 78 -17.63 1.60 1.27
C TRP A 78 -17.40 2.65 0.17
N ALA A 79 -18.45 3.06 -0.53
CA ALA A 79 -18.37 4.12 -1.54
C ALA A 79 -17.98 5.48 -0.93
N GLU A 80 -18.51 5.81 0.24
CA GLU A 80 -18.15 7.02 0.99
C GLU A 80 -16.67 6.98 1.45
N ALA A 81 -16.21 5.83 1.96
CA ALA A 81 -14.82 5.63 2.35
C ALA A 81 -13.85 5.77 1.16
N ASP A 82 -14.19 5.20 0.01
CA ASP A 82 -13.37 5.32 -1.20
C ASP A 82 -13.39 6.74 -1.77
N ALA A 83 -14.54 7.43 -1.76
CA ALA A 83 -14.62 8.83 -2.15
C ALA A 83 -13.76 9.72 -1.25
N LYS A 84 -13.84 9.51 0.08
CA LYS A 84 -13.01 10.21 1.06
C LYS A 84 -11.53 9.91 0.87
N SER A 85 -11.17 8.65 0.64
CA SER A 85 -9.80 8.21 0.36
C SER A 85 -9.24 8.88 -0.90
N ALA A 86 -10.04 8.99 -1.98
CA ALA A 86 -9.66 9.67 -3.20
C ALA A 86 -9.44 11.18 -3.00
N GLN A 87 -10.28 11.82 -2.18
CA GLN A 87 -10.10 13.23 -1.80
C GLN A 87 -8.79 13.42 -1.01
N LEU A 88 -8.57 12.64 0.05
CA LEU A 88 -7.36 12.71 0.86
C LEU A 88 -6.09 12.42 0.04
N LYS A 89 -6.17 11.53 -0.95
CA LYS A 89 -5.08 11.30 -1.91
C LYS A 89 -4.76 12.57 -2.69
N SER A 90 -5.77 13.30 -3.16
CA SER A 90 -5.56 14.56 -3.87
C SER A 90 -4.88 15.59 -2.97
N GLU A 91 -5.39 15.78 -1.75
CA GLU A 91 -4.79 16.67 -0.76
C GLU A 91 -3.33 16.27 -0.44
N GLY A 92 -3.05 14.96 -0.32
CA GLY A 92 -1.71 14.43 -0.10
C GLY A 92 -0.76 14.68 -1.26
N ASN A 93 -1.24 14.58 -2.51
CA ASN A 93 -0.47 14.92 -3.70
C ASN A 93 -0.12 16.41 -3.73
N ASP A 94 -1.07 17.26 -3.35
CA ASP A 94 -0.87 18.72 -3.34
C ASP A 94 0.09 19.14 -2.22
N ALA A 95 -0.03 18.56 -1.02
CA ALA A 95 0.94 18.73 0.06
C ALA A 95 2.35 18.26 -0.36
N PHE A 96 2.46 17.12 -1.06
CA PHE A 96 3.73 16.63 -1.58
C PHE A 96 4.37 17.61 -2.58
N LYS A 97 3.58 18.15 -3.51
CA LYS A 97 4.06 19.15 -4.48
C LYS A 97 4.47 20.46 -3.80
N ALA A 98 3.77 20.84 -2.72
CA ALA A 98 4.11 22.01 -1.90
C ALA A 98 5.35 21.80 -1.01
N GLY A 99 5.89 20.57 -0.95
CA GLY A 99 7.03 20.24 -0.07
C GLY A 99 6.63 19.99 1.39
N ASP A 100 5.34 20.02 1.72
CA ASP A 100 4.84 19.65 3.05
C ASP A 100 4.75 18.12 3.18
N TYR A 101 5.91 17.51 3.35
CA TYR A 101 6.04 16.06 3.46
C TYR A 101 5.42 15.50 4.75
N GLN A 102 5.36 16.29 5.83
CA GLN A 102 4.73 15.83 7.07
C GLN A 102 3.23 15.65 6.88
N SER A 103 2.55 16.66 6.31
CA SER A 103 1.12 16.57 6.03
C SER A 103 0.81 15.50 4.99
N ALA A 104 1.60 15.41 3.91
CA ALA A 104 1.44 14.38 2.90
C ALA A 104 1.53 12.96 3.50
N PHE A 105 2.46 12.72 4.42
CA PHE A 105 2.62 11.43 5.09
C PHE A 105 1.40 11.07 5.95
N VAL A 106 0.84 12.02 6.68
CA VAL A 106 -0.39 11.84 7.47
C VAL A 106 -1.57 11.52 6.54
N LEU A 107 -1.73 12.27 5.46
CA LEU A 107 -2.82 12.11 4.49
C LEU A 107 -2.78 10.73 3.81
N TYR A 108 -1.61 10.27 3.35
CA TYR A 108 -1.50 8.92 2.77
C TYR A 108 -1.71 7.82 3.81
N THR A 109 -1.27 8.02 5.06
CA THR A 109 -1.56 7.09 6.14
C THR A 109 -3.07 6.99 6.39
N ALA A 110 -3.80 8.11 6.37
CA ALA A 110 -5.26 8.11 6.44
C ALA A 110 -5.92 7.37 5.26
N CYS A 111 -5.42 7.54 4.03
CA CYS A 111 -5.88 6.78 2.87
C CYS A 111 -5.71 5.26 3.07
N MET A 112 -4.60 4.83 3.67
CA MET A 112 -4.35 3.42 3.99
C MET A 112 -5.31 2.86 5.05
N HIS A 113 -5.80 3.70 5.97
CA HIS A 113 -6.84 3.30 6.94
C HIS A 113 -8.22 3.13 6.29
N LEU A 114 -8.58 3.99 5.33
CA LEU A 114 -9.86 3.92 4.63
C LEU A 114 -9.88 2.81 3.57
N SER A 115 -8.82 2.71 2.78
CA SER A 115 -8.74 1.83 1.60
C SER A 115 -7.39 1.10 1.57
N GLY A 116 -7.09 0.32 2.60
CA GLY A 116 -5.82 -0.39 2.78
C GLY A 116 -5.49 -1.48 1.76
N HIS A 117 -6.30 -1.63 0.71
CA HIS A 117 -6.08 -2.56 -0.39
C HIS A 117 -5.38 -1.93 -1.59
N GLU A 118 -5.41 -0.60 -1.71
CA GLU A 118 -4.84 0.13 -2.85
C GLU A 118 -3.31 0.24 -2.74
N PRO A 119 -2.53 -0.37 -3.65
CA PRO A 119 -1.06 -0.34 -3.61
C PRO A 119 -0.48 1.07 -3.72
N LEU A 120 -1.18 1.97 -4.44
CA LEU A 120 -0.68 3.32 -4.71
C LEU A 120 -0.50 4.16 -3.45
N TYR A 121 -1.29 3.95 -2.40
CA TYR A 121 -1.14 4.71 -1.14
C TYR A 121 0.15 4.37 -0.41
N PHE A 122 0.50 3.08 -0.35
CA PHE A 122 1.77 2.62 0.20
C PHE A 122 2.92 3.17 -0.63
N LEU A 123 2.80 3.09 -1.95
CA LEU A 123 3.83 3.59 -2.86
C LEU A 123 4.05 5.10 -2.64
N ASN A 124 2.99 5.90 -2.63
CA ASN A 124 3.07 7.34 -2.40
C ASN A 124 3.63 7.68 -1.03
N ARG A 125 3.20 6.98 0.03
CA ARG A 125 3.77 7.15 1.37
C ARG A 125 5.26 6.81 1.41
N ALA A 126 5.70 5.76 0.69
CA ALA A 126 7.12 5.43 0.56
C ALA A 126 7.94 6.57 -0.06
N ALA A 127 7.41 7.27 -1.08
CA ALA A 127 8.08 8.44 -1.63
C ALA A 127 8.19 9.59 -0.63
N VAL A 128 7.15 9.85 0.16
CA VAL A 128 7.19 10.87 1.20
C VAL A 128 8.16 10.47 2.32
N ALA A 129 8.16 9.19 2.72
CA ALA A 129 9.06 8.64 3.72
C ALA A 129 10.53 8.79 3.30
N LEU A 130 10.86 8.58 2.02
CA LEU A 130 12.21 8.86 1.48
C LEU A 130 12.58 10.35 1.64
N LYS A 131 11.65 11.28 1.38
CA LYS A 131 11.89 12.73 1.57
C LYS A 131 12.09 13.11 3.03
N LEU A 132 11.40 12.42 3.94
CA LEU A 132 11.53 12.60 5.39
C LEU A 132 12.71 11.84 6.01
N LYS A 133 13.45 11.06 5.23
CA LYS A 133 14.51 10.14 5.68
C LYS A 133 14.04 9.01 6.62
N LEU A 134 12.76 8.66 6.54
CA LEU A 134 12.16 7.51 7.20
C LEU A 134 12.44 6.23 6.37
N TYR A 135 13.71 5.90 6.17
CA TYR A 135 14.09 4.87 5.19
C TYR A 135 13.55 3.48 5.53
N LYS A 136 13.43 3.12 6.82
CA LYS A 136 12.83 1.84 7.22
C LYS A 136 11.36 1.76 6.78
N THR A 137 10.57 2.78 7.12
CA THR A 137 9.17 2.90 6.72
C THR A 137 9.01 2.90 5.20
N ALA A 138 9.90 3.59 4.47
CA ALA A 138 9.88 3.60 3.01
C ALA A 138 10.09 2.21 2.40
N ALA A 139 11.03 1.43 2.94
CA ALA A 139 11.30 0.07 2.47
C ALA A 139 10.11 -0.88 2.75
N GLU A 140 9.48 -0.76 3.92
CA GLU A 140 8.31 -1.53 4.31
C GLU A 140 7.10 -1.21 3.44
N ASP A 141 6.82 0.08 3.23
CA ASP A 141 5.72 0.53 2.39
C ASP A 141 5.88 0.09 0.94
N ALA A 142 7.09 0.21 0.39
CA ALA A 142 7.39 -0.24 -0.96
C ALA A 142 7.22 -1.76 -1.11
N LEU A 143 7.64 -2.55 -0.12
CA LEU A 143 7.39 -4.00 -0.08
C LEU A 143 5.90 -4.34 0.03
N LEU A 144 5.13 -3.58 0.81
CA LEU A 144 3.69 -3.77 0.92
C LEU A 144 2.98 -3.43 -0.40
N ALA A 145 3.46 -2.41 -1.12
CA ALA A 145 2.94 -2.06 -2.44
C ALA A 145 3.12 -3.21 -3.43
N THR A 146 4.31 -3.82 -3.52
CA THR A 146 4.56 -4.96 -4.42
C THR A 146 3.72 -6.19 -4.07
N LYS A 147 3.46 -6.42 -2.77
CA LYS A 147 2.59 -7.53 -2.33
C LYS A 147 1.10 -7.31 -2.62
N LYS A 148 0.67 -6.07 -2.80
CA LYS A 148 -0.75 -5.72 -2.99
C LYS A 148 -1.15 -5.62 -4.46
N GLY A 149 -0.21 -5.40 -5.37
CA GLY A 149 -0.47 -5.44 -6.80
C GLY A 149 0.76 -5.14 -7.64
N ASP A 150 0.70 -5.56 -8.91
CA ASP A 150 1.80 -5.42 -9.86
C ASP A 150 1.85 -4.03 -10.53
N TYR A 151 0.77 -3.24 -10.39
CA TYR A 151 0.71 -1.88 -10.91
C TYR A 151 1.76 -1.00 -10.23
N ASN A 152 2.65 -0.39 -11.02
CA ASN A 152 3.84 0.35 -10.58
C ASN A 152 4.90 -0.48 -9.82
N ALA A 153 4.98 -1.80 -10.03
CA ALA A 153 6.01 -2.65 -9.43
C ALA A 153 7.43 -2.09 -9.63
N ALA A 154 7.76 -1.57 -10.82
CA ALA A 154 9.07 -0.92 -11.09
C ALA A 154 9.37 0.23 -10.12
N LYS A 155 8.39 1.11 -9.86
CA LYS A 155 8.54 2.23 -8.92
C LYS A 155 8.62 1.77 -7.46
N ALA A 156 7.91 0.69 -7.11
CA ALA A 156 7.95 0.12 -5.78
C ALA A 156 9.34 -0.48 -5.51
N HIS A 157 9.85 -1.31 -6.41
CA HIS A 157 11.21 -1.83 -6.36
C HIS A 157 12.26 -0.70 -6.34
N PHE A 158 12.12 0.31 -7.21
CA PHE A 158 13.01 1.46 -7.20
C PHE A 158 13.04 2.20 -5.85
N ARG A 159 11.88 2.50 -5.26
CA ARG A 159 11.79 3.19 -3.95
C ARG A 159 12.32 2.32 -2.81
N ARG A 160 12.08 1.00 -2.87
CA ARG A 160 12.65 0.05 -1.91
C ARG A 160 14.17 0.01 -2.02
N GLY A 161 14.71 -0.02 -3.24
CA GLY A 161 16.14 0.08 -3.51
C GLY A 161 16.75 1.37 -2.96
N GLN A 162 16.10 2.52 -3.15
CA GLN A 162 16.54 3.79 -2.57
C GLN A 162 16.58 3.75 -1.05
N ALA A 163 15.52 3.23 -0.43
CA ALA A 163 15.45 3.09 1.02
C ALA A 163 16.57 2.17 1.56
N LYS A 164 16.79 1.02 0.92
CA LYS A 164 17.85 0.07 1.26
C LYS A 164 19.24 0.65 1.08
N PHE A 165 19.44 1.39 -0.01
CA PHE A 165 20.68 2.11 -0.29
C PHE A 165 21.04 3.08 0.85
N PHE A 166 20.10 3.93 1.28
CA PHE A 166 20.34 4.86 2.37
C PHE A 166 20.43 4.21 3.76
N LEU A 167 19.97 2.97 3.90
CA LEU A 167 20.18 2.15 5.10
C LEU A 167 21.54 1.44 5.11
N GLY A 168 22.33 1.52 4.03
CA GLY A 168 23.58 0.78 3.89
C GLY A 168 23.42 -0.68 3.48
N ASP A 169 22.20 -1.13 3.19
CA ASP A 169 21.91 -2.49 2.73
C ASP A 169 22.05 -2.56 1.21
N TRP A 170 23.29 -2.40 0.75
CA TRP A 170 23.64 -2.24 -0.66
C TRP A 170 23.40 -3.48 -1.50
N THR A 171 23.54 -4.67 -0.92
CA THR A 171 23.26 -5.95 -1.59
C THR A 171 21.77 -6.07 -1.93
N GLU A 172 20.88 -5.71 -1.00
CA GLU A 172 19.45 -5.70 -1.29
C GLU A 172 19.07 -4.52 -2.20
N ALA A 173 19.71 -3.37 -2.06
CA ALA A 173 19.48 -2.23 -2.95
C ALA A 173 19.79 -2.58 -4.42
N GLU A 174 20.90 -3.27 -4.68
CA GLU A 174 21.28 -3.73 -6.01
C GLU A 174 20.22 -4.63 -6.64
N LYS A 175 19.74 -5.63 -5.89
CA LYS A 175 18.67 -6.55 -6.34
C LYS A 175 17.40 -5.80 -6.70
N GLU A 176 16.97 -4.89 -5.84
CA GLU A 176 15.77 -4.08 -6.06
C GLU A 176 15.90 -3.20 -7.30
N TYR A 177 17.07 -2.58 -7.52
CA TYR A 177 17.32 -1.79 -8.74
C TYR A 177 17.39 -2.66 -9.99
N GLN A 178 17.95 -3.87 -9.91
CA GLN A 178 17.97 -4.80 -11.02
C GLN A 178 16.54 -5.20 -11.43
N ILE A 179 15.69 -5.57 -10.47
CA ILE A 179 14.27 -5.86 -10.75
C ILE A 179 13.58 -4.64 -11.36
N ALA A 180 13.85 -3.44 -10.84
CA ALA A 180 13.27 -2.22 -11.38
C ALA A 180 13.73 -1.94 -12.83
N LEU A 181 15.00 -2.22 -13.18
CA LEU A 181 15.52 -2.12 -14.55
C LEU A 181 14.97 -3.20 -15.48
N GLU A 182 14.72 -4.41 -14.99
CA GLU A 182 14.06 -5.47 -15.76
C GLU A 182 12.63 -5.07 -16.14
N LEU A 183 11.91 -4.42 -15.21
CA LEU A 183 10.55 -3.92 -15.44
C LEU A 183 10.51 -2.63 -16.28
N GLN A 184 11.51 -1.76 -16.15
CA GLN A 184 11.61 -0.52 -16.90
C GLN A 184 13.04 -0.28 -17.41
N PRO A 185 13.43 -0.95 -18.51
CA PRO A 185 14.78 -0.84 -19.05
C PRO A 185 15.10 0.59 -19.48
N GLY A 186 16.25 1.09 -19.05
CA GLY A 186 16.76 2.39 -19.47
C GLY A 186 16.14 3.61 -18.77
N ASP A 187 15.39 3.43 -17.67
CA ASP A 187 14.95 4.58 -16.86
C ASP A 187 16.18 5.33 -16.28
N PRO A 188 16.40 6.60 -16.64
CA PRO A 188 17.58 7.35 -16.22
C PRO A 188 17.70 7.47 -14.70
N SER A 189 16.58 7.55 -13.98
CA SER A 189 16.55 7.69 -12.52
C SER A 189 17.07 6.43 -11.84
N ILE A 190 16.75 5.26 -12.40
CA ILE A 190 17.22 3.98 -11.87
C ILE A 190 18.71 3.81 -12.17
N LEU A 191 19.13 4.10 -13.41
CA LEU A 191 20.54 4.04 -13.81
C LEU A 191 21.42 4.96 -12.94
N GLU A 192 20.98 6.18 -12.68
CA GLU A 192 21.69 7.13 -11.83
C GLU A 192 21.91 6.57 -10.40
N ARG A 193 20.89 5.92 -9.83
CA ARG A 193 21.01 5.29 -8.51
C ARG A 193 21.91 4.07 -8.51
N VAL A 194 21.91 3.27 -9.58
CA VAL A 194 22.84 2.14 -9.74
C VAL A 194 24.29 2.62 -9.83
N ASP A 195 24.54 3.71 -10.55
CA ASP A 195 25.88 4.30 -10.66
C ASP A 195 26.34 4.89 -9.32
N GLU A 196 25.44 5.54 -8.56
CA GLU A 196 25.73 6.00 -7.20
C GLU A 196 26.05 4.83 -6.27
N LEU A 197 25.26 3.74 -6.34
CA LEU A 197 25.49 2.52 -5.56
C LEU A 197 26.88 1.94 -5.82
N LYS A 198 27.28 1.80 -7.09
CA LYS A 198 28.60 1.29 -7.48
C LYS A 198 29.74 2.15 -6.94
N LYS A 199 29.58 3.48 -6.98
CA LYS A 199 30.57 4.41 -6.40
C LYS A 199 30.74 4.16 -4.91
N VAL A 200 29.64 4.04 -4.16
CA VAL A 200 29.69 3.79 -2.71
C VAL A 200 30.28 2.40 -2.41
N GLN A 201 29.92 1.37 -3.17
CA GLN A 201 30.48 0.02 -3.01
C GLN A 201 31.99 -0.05 -3.31
N SER A 202 32.51 0.85 -4.15
CA SER A 202 33.95 0.94 -4.45
C SER A 202 34.79 1.63 -3.37
N LEU A 203 34.15 2.27 -2.39
CA LEU A 203 34.81 2.92 -1.26
C LEU A 203 35.39 1.88 -0.28
N SER A 204 36.37 2.30 0.52
CA SER A 204 36.88 1.50 1.63
C SER A 204 35.81 1.28 2.72
N ALA A 205 35.98 0.27 3.56
CA ALA A 205 35.03 -0.03 4.64
C ALA A 205 34.83 1.15 5.61
N ASP A 206 35.87 1.93 5.88
CA ASP A 206 35.80 3.11 6.76
C ASP A 206 35.01 4.25 6.11
N GLU A 207 35.23 4.49 4.82
CA GLU A 207 34.47 5.48 4.04
C GLU A 207 33.00 5.07 3.89
N GLN A 208 32.74 3.78 3.71
CA GLN A 208 31.41 3.17 3.68
C GLN A 208 30.67 3.40 5.01
N ALA A 209 31.33 3.15 6.14
CA ALA A 209 30.76 3.42 7.46
C ALA A 209 30.48 4.92 7.68
N ALA A 210 31.41 5.78 7.26
CA ALA A 210 31.23 7.23 7.31
C ALA A 210 30.05 7.70 6.44
N TRP A 211 29.88 7.12 5.26
CA TRP A 211 28.77 7.42 4.36
C TRP A 211 27.42 7.06 4.99
N ILE A 212 27.31 5.88 5.61
CA ILE A 212 26.08 5.44 6.30
C ILE A 212 25.76 6.40 7.46
N ALA A 213 26.76 6.74 8.27
CA ALA A 213 26.60 7.68 9.38
C ALA A 213 26.14 9.08 8.91
N ALA A 214 26.57 9.52 7.72
CA ALA A 214 26.20 10.80 7.15
C ALA A 214 24.72 10.89 6.72
N GLN A 215 24.05 9.75 6.46
CA GLN A 215 22.67 9.77 5.96
C GLN A 215 21.66 10.34 6.96
N LYS A 216 21.94 10.17 8.26
CA LYS A 216 21.09 10.65 9.38
C LYS A 216 19.62 10.28 9.18
N PRO A 217 19.27 8.97 9.16
CA PRO A 217 17.89 8.53 9.08
C PRO A 217 17.08 9.08 10.25
N THR A 218 15.82 9.38 10.01
CA THR A 218 14.89 9.85 11.05
C THR A 218 13.96 8.71 11.47
N THR A 219 13.29 8.92 12.59
CA THR A 219 12.19 8.10 13.08
C THR A 219 10.89 8.89 13.03
N GLU A 220 9.74 8.21 13.09
CA GLU A 220 8.45 8.89 13.17
C GLU A 220 8.39 9.84 14.36
N SER A 221 9.08 9.51 15.46
CA SER A 221 9.16 10.36 16.64
C SER A 221 9.93 11.66 16.41
N ASP A 222 10.97 11.62 15.58
CA ASP A 222 11.74 12.83 15.23
C ASP A 222 10.91 13.77 14.35
N ILE A 223 9.99 13.23 13.54
CA ILE A 223 9.17 14.00 12.60
C ILE A 223 7.89 14.53 13.27
N PHE A 224 7.17 13.66 13.99
CA PHE A 224 5.84 13.96 14.51
C PHE A 224 5.82 14.21 16.02
N GLY A 225 6.94 14.03 16.73
CA GLY A 225 7.01 14.11 18.18
C GLY A 225 6.70 12.77 18.85
N GLY A 226 6.42 12.80 20.15
CA GLY A 226 6.33 11.59 20.97
C GLY A 226 5.35 10.50 20.46
N PRO A 227 5.42 9.28 21.02
CA PRO A 227 4.62 8.15 20.60
C PRO A 227 3.12 8.48 20.53
N GLY A 228 2.43 8.03 19.48
CA GLY A 228 0.98 8.25 19.31
C GLY A 228 0.59 9.54 18.59
N THR A 229 1.55 10.46 18.33
CA THR A 229 1.21 11.75 17.72
C THR A 229 0.77 11.62 16.26
N LEU A 230 1.42 10.75 15.49
CA LEU A 230 0.99 10.42 14.13
C LEU A 230 -0.45 9.87 14.13
N GLN A 231 -0.75 8.92 15.01
CA GLN A 231 -2.06 8.28 15.10
C GLN A 231 -3.16 9.30 15.46
N ARG A 232 -2.84 10.29 16.32
CA ARG A 232 -3.76 11.38 16.64
C ARG A 232 -4.03 12.26 15.42
N LYS A 233 -2.98 12.68 14.70
CA LYS A 233 -3.10 13.48 13.47
C LYS A 233 -3.90 12.76 12.38
N VAL A 234 -3.65 11.46 12.21
CA VAL A 234 -4.41 10.62 11.27
C VAL A 234 -5.89 10.56 11.67
N LYS A 235 -6.19 10.38 12.97
CA LYS A 235 -7.57 10.38 13.47
C LYS A 235 -8.27 11.73 13.25
N GLU A 236 -7.57 12.84 13.43
CA GLU A 236 -8.10 14.18 13.14
C GLU A 236 -8.47 14.32 11.65
N VAL A 237 -7.60 13.87 10.74
CA VAL A 237 -7.88 13.86 9.30
C VAL A 237 -9.07 12.97 8.94
N LEU A 238 -9.17 11.78 9.55
CA LEU A 238 -10.27 10.86 9.31
C LEU A 238 -11.61 11.36 9.84
N ASN A 239 -11.61 12.26 10.83
CA ASN A 239 -12.81 12.83 11.43
C ASN A 239 -13.25 14.17 10.81
N ARG A 240 -12.41 14.80 9.97
CA ARG A 240 -12.78 15.98 9.18
C ARG A 240 -13.72 15.61 8.03
#